data_AF-A0A3P8W0K2-F1
#
_entry.id   AF-A0A3P8W0K2-F1
#
_cell.length_a   1.000
_cell.length_b   1.000
_cell.length_c   1.000
_cell.angle_alpha   90.00
_cell.angle_beta   90.00
_cell.angle_gamma   90.00
#
_symmetry.space_group_name_H-M   'P 1'
#
loop_
_entity.id
_entity.type
_entity.pdbx_description
1 polymer ?
#
loop_
_entity_poly.entity_id
_entity_poly.type
_entity_poly.pdbx_seq_one_letter_code
_entity_poly.pdbx_strand_id
1 'polypeptide(L)'
;MPVSCAAWGCQNRCSVSTRSKGITFHRFPKDVLMRKKWEVALRREKFTATKACRLCSDHFTPEDFDRTGQTVRIRDGSVPSVFNSPAHLQRVGPSLCTALVSL
;
A
#
# COMPACT_ATOMS: atom_id res chain seq x y z
N MET A 1 15.14 -7.11 -15.49
CA MET A 1 14.06 -6.09 -15.61
C MET A 1 13.79 -5.50 -14.23
N PRO A 2 13.79 -4.17 -14.08
CA PRO A 2 13.48 -3.53 -12.80
C PRO A 2 12.02 -3.78 -12.41
N VAL A 3 11.80 -4.08 -11.14
CA VAL A 3 10.47 -4.29 -10.57
C VAL A 3 9.72 -2.95 -10.48
N SER A 4 8.55 -2.82 -11.09
CA SER A 4 7.69 -1.64 -10.97
C SER A 4 6.60 -1.83 -9.90
N CYS A 5 6.15 -0.71 -9.31
CA CYS A 5 4.98 -0.71 -8.46
C CYS A 5 3.71 -1.05 -9.27
N ALA A 6 2.84 -1.89 -8.70
CA ALA A 6 1.58 -2.30 -9.32
C ALA A 6 0.44 -1.28 -9.12
N ALA A 7 0.61 -0.30 -8.22
CA ALA A 7 -0.40 0.72 -7.94
C ALA A 7 -0.67 1.60 -9.15
N TRP A 8 -1.95 1.90 -9.35
CA TRP A 8 -2.40 2.79 -10.40
C TRP A 8 -1.76 4.17 -10.25
N GLY A 9 -1.19 4.69 -11.34
CA GLY A 9 -0.52 6.00 -11.35
C GLY A 9 0.82 6.07 -10.62
N CYS A 10 1.29 4.99 -9.99
CA CYS A 10 2.57 4.98 -9.29
C CYS A 10 3.72 4.74 -10.27
N GLN A 11 4.67 5.68 -10.32
CA GLN A 11 5.84 5.61 -11.21
C GLN A 11 7.08 5.02 -10.54
N ASN A 12 6.98 4.59 -9.27
CA ASN A 12 8.10 4.00 -8.55
C ASN A 12 8.56 2.70 -9.21
N ARG A 13 9.84 2.66 -9.58
CA ARG A 13 10.54 1.49 -10.12
C ARG A 13 11.74 1.19 -9.25
N CYS A 14 11.96 -0.09 -8.95
CA CYS A 14 13.09 -0.56 -8.16
C CYS A 14 14.39 -0.17 -8.87
N SER A 15 15.02 0.88 -8.33
CA SER A 15 16.21 1.53 -8.84
C SER A 15 17.06 2.03 -7.68
N VAL A 16 18.32 2.39 -7.97
CA VAL A 16 19.22 2.99 -6.97
C VAL A 16 18.62 4.28 -6.41
N SER A 17 17.96 5.10 -7.25
CA SER A 17 17.32 6.35 -6.83
C SER A 17 16.13 6.13 -5.89
N THR A 18 15.26 5.16 -6.16
CA THR A 18 14.17 4.85 -5.22
C THR A 18 14.69 4.29 -3.91
N ARG A 19 15.78 3.51 -3.97
CA ARG A 19 16.41 2.96 -2.77
C ARG A 19 17.06 4.05 -1.92
N SER A 20 17.72 5.04 -2.52
CA SER A 20 18.29 6.17 -1.78
C SER A 20 17.22 7.06 -1.13
N LYS A 21 15.99 7.05 -1.66
CA LYS A 21 14.81 7.66 -1.02
C LYS A 21 14.15 6.79 0.06
N GLY A 22 14.72 5.61 0.37
CA GLY A 22 14.16 4.69 1.35
C GLY A 22 12.94 3.90 0.87
N ILE A 23 12.61 3.93 -0.42
CA ILE A 23 11.44 3.24 -0.96
C ILE A 23 11.75 1.75 -1.12
N THR A 24 10.96 0.91 -0.43
CA THR A 24 11.06 -0.55 -0.49
C THR A 24 9.91 -1.16 -1.29
N PHE A 25 10.09 -2.38 -1.82
CA PHE A 25 9.11 -3.06 -2.65
C PHE A 25 8.65 -4.37 -1.99
N HIS A 26 7.36 -4.49 -1.74
CA HIS A 26 6.75 -5.58 -0.98
C HIS A 26 5.92 -6.49 -1.88
N ARG A 27 5.99 -7.80 -1.63
CA ARG A 27 5.23 -8.80 -2.39
C ARG A 27 3.78 -8.80 -1.93
N PHE A 28 2.89 -9.15 -2.86
CA PHE A 28 1.52 -9.46 -2.50
C PHE A 28 1.50 -10.67 -1.53
N PRO A 29 0.56 -10.66 -0.57
CA PRO A 29 0.38 -11.77 0.36
C PRO A 29 0.21 -13.13 -0.36
N LYS A 30 0.73 -14.18 0.28
CA LYS A 30 0.48 -15.57 -0.17
C LYS A 30 -0.97 -15.98 0.09
N ASP A 31 -1.52 -15.54 1.21
CA ASP A 31 -2.91 -15.72 1.57
C ASP A 31 -3.84 -15.10 0.50
N VAL A 32 -4.83 -15.89 0.07
CA VAL A 32 -5.71 -15.53 -1.05
C VAL A 32 -6.64 -14.38 -0.67
N LEU A 33 -7.12 -14.36 0.58
CA LEU A 33 -8.05 -13.33 1.05
C LEU A 33 -7.33 -11.98 1.17
N MET A 34 -6.13 -11.97 1.77
CA MET A 34 -5.30 -10.78 1.88
C MET A 34 -4.81 -10.28 0.51
N ARG A 35 -4.47 -11.18 -0.42
CA ARG A 35 -4.14 -10.80 -1.80
C ARG A 35 -5.31 -10.09 -2.47
N LYS A 36 -6.52 -10.64 -2.36
CA LYS A 36 -7.73 -10.00 -2.92
C LYS A 36 -8.00 -8.63 -2.31
N LYS A 37 -7.79 -8.46 -0.99
CA LYS A 37 -7.91 -7.14 -0.35
C LYS A 37 -6.93 -6.12 -0.95
N TRP A 38 -5.68 -6.53 -1.20
CA TRP A 38 -4.70 -5.68 -1.86
C TRP A 38 -5.08 -5.36 -3.31
N GLU A 39 -5.55 -6.35 -4.09
CA GLU A 39 -6.01 -6.15 -5.47
C GLU A 39 -7.16 -5.13 -5.54
N VAL A 40 -8.14 -5.24 -4.63
CA VAL A 40 -9.26 -4.29 -4.52
C VAL A 40 -8.77 -2.89 -4.12
N ALA A 41 -7.83 -2.81 -3.19
CA ALA A 41 -7.29 -1.52 -2.72
C ALA A 41 -6.59 -0.73 -3.83
N LEU A 42 -6.03 -1.40 -4.84
CA LEU A 42 -5.42 -0.74 -6.01
C LEU A 42 -6.42 -0.03 -6.91
N ARG A 43 -7.73 -0.30 -6.76
CA ARG A 43 -8.82 0.30 -7.54
C ARG A 43 -8.63 0.18 -9.05
N ARG A 44 -7.97 -0.90 -9.49
CA ARG A 44 -7.72 -1.18 -10.90
C ARG A 44 -8.69 -2.24 -11.38
N GLU A 45 -9.46 -1.91 -12.40
CA GLU A 45 -10.42 -2.85 -12.98
C GLU A 45 -9.70 -4.08 -13.54
N LYS A 46 -10.24 -5.28 -13.27
CA LYS A 46 -9.73 -6.57 -13.76
C LYS A 46 -8.24 -6.83 -13.44
N PHE A 47 -7.72 -6.26 -12.35
CA PHE A 47 -6.36 -6.51 -11.92
C PHE A 47 -6.26 -7.80 -11.08
N THR A 48 -5.34 -8.67 -11.47
CA THR A 48 -4.97 -9.88 -10.73
C THR A 48 -3.48 -9.85 -10.44
N ALA A 49 -3.11 -9.94 -9.17
CA ALA A 49 -1.72 -9.87 -8.75
C ALA A 49 -0.98 -11.17 -9.11
N THR A 50 0.10 -11.04 -9.88
CA THR A 50 1.01 -12.16 -10.15
C THR A 50 2.09 -12.26 -9.06
N LYS A 51 2.83 -13.37 -9.03
CA LYS A 51 3.97 -13.56 -8.10
C LYS A 51 5.08 -12.51 -8.29
N ALA A 52 5.14 -11.86 -9.45
CA ALA A 52 6.11 -10.81 -9.76
C ALA A 52 5.65 -9.42 -9.30
N CYS A 53 4.34 -9.18 -9.15
CA CYS A 53 3.80 -7.89 -8.74
C CYS A 53 4.31 -7.46 -7.36
N ARG A 54 4.59 -6.17 -7.21
CA ARG A 54 5.00 -5.54 -5.95
C ARG A 54 4.28 -4.22 -5.73
N LEU A 55 4.15 -3.81 -4.48
CA LEU A 55 3.80 -2.44 -4.10
C LEU A 55 4.98 -1.78 -3.40
N CYS A 56 5.20 -0.50 -3.69
CA CYS A 56 6.18 0.28 -2.95
C CYS A 56 5.67 0.68 -1.56
N SER A 57 6.58 1.01 -0.66
CA SER A 57 6.29 1.40 0.72
C SER A 57 5.36 2.61 0.84
N ASP A 58 5.35 3.51 -0.15
CA ASP A 58 4.51 4.73 -0.14
C ASP A 58 3.00 4.45 -0.09
N HIS A 59 2.57 3.20 -0.32
CA HIS A 59 1.16 2.81 -0.26
C HIS A 59 0.71 2.28 1.11
N PHE A 60 1.60 2.28 2.08
CA PHE A 60 1.37 1.80 3.44
C PHE A 60 1.68 2.90 4.45
N THR A 61 0.99 2.85 5.58
CA THR A 61 1.30 3.72 6.71
C THR A 61 2.54 3.21 7.45
N PRO A 62 3.25 4.04 8.23
CA PRO A 62 4.38 3.60 9.03
C PRO A 62 4.04 2.45 9.99
N GLU A 63 2.79 2.40 10.48
CA GLU A 63 2.26 1.41 11.42
C GLU A 63 2.03 0.04 10.79
N ASP A 64 1.87 -0.02 9.46
CA ASP A 64 1.74 -1.27 8.71
C ASP A 64 3.07 -2.03 8.60
N PHE A 65 4.18 -1.41 9.01
CA PHE A 65 5.49 -2.04 8.95
C PHE A 65 5.88 -2.67 10.29
N ASP A 66 6.31 -3.93 10.23
CA ASP A 66 7.07 -4.55 11.30
C ASP A 66 8.57 -4.30 11.05
N ARG A 67 9.19 -3.56 11.96
CA ARG A 67 10.62 -3.22 11.96
C ARG A 67 11.37 -3.88 13.12
N THR A 68 10.71 -4.77 13.87
CA THR A 68 11.28 -5.41 15.06
C THR A 68 12.35 -6.44 14.70
N GLY A 69 12.31 -6.99 13.49
CA GLY A 69 13.28 -7.96 12.98
C GLY A 69 14.36 -7.39 12.06
N GLN A 70 15.23 -8.26 11.55
CA GLN A 70 16.31 -7.93 10.61
C GLN A 70 15.84 -7.43 9.23
N THR A 71 14.55 -7.55 8.92
CA THR A 71 13.98 -7.13 7.62
C THR A 71 12.64 -6.46 7.85
N VAL A 72 12.47 -5.31 7.21
CA VAL A 72 11.19 -4.58 7.18
C VAL A 72 10.15 -5.41 6.42
N ARG A 73 9.07 -5.79 7.11
CA ARG A 73 7.94 -6.54 6.54
C ARG A 73 6.64 -5.77 6.73
N ILE A 74 5.65 -6.06 5.89
CA ILE A 74 4.28 -5.60 6.13
C ILE A 74 3.68 -6.54 7.18
N ARG A 75 3.04 -5.97 8.19
CA ARG A 75 2.35 -6.71 9.26
C ARG A 75 1.23 -7.57 8.68
N ASP A 76 0.94 -8.67 9.36
CA ASP A 76 -0.19 -9.51 9.00
C ASP A 76 -1.50 -8.74 9.15
N GLY A 77 -2.39 -8.86 8.17
CA GLY A 77 -3.66 -8.12 8.14
C GLY A 77 -3.58 -6.71 7.56
N SER A 78 -2.38 -6.12 7.39
CA SER A 78 -2.23 -4.80 6.77
C SER A 78 -2.61 -4.80 5.28
N VAL A 79 -3.27 -3.72 4.87
CA VAL A 79 -3.71 -3.49 3.48
C VAL A 79 -3.20 -2.12 3.02
N PRO A 80 -2.78 -1.97 1.75
CA PRO A 80 -2.37 -0.66 1.25
C PRO A 80 -3.56 0.28 1.31
N SER A 81 -3.37 1.46 1.89
CA SER A 81 -4.42 2.45 2.16
C SER A 81 -4.06 3.83 1.61
N VAL A 82 -2.78 4.08 1.38
CA VAL A 82 -2.28 5.38 0.92
C VAL A 82 -2.26 5.41 -0.61
N PHE A 83 -3.26 6.06 -1.18
CA PHE A 83 -3.34 6.30 -2.63
C PHE A 83 -3.65 7.77 -2.89
N ASN A 84 -2.83 8.41 -3.72
CA ASN A 84 -3.09 9.77 -4.17
C ASN A 84 -4.17 9.74 -5.26
N SER A 85 -5.41 9.48 -4.87
CA SER A 85 -6.57 9.59 -5.75
C SER A 85 -7.08 11.04 -5.74
N PRO A 86 -7.51 11.59 -6.89
CA PRO A 86 -8.15 12.91 -6.92
C PRO A 86 -9.31 12.91 -5.93
N ALA A 87 -9.52 14.02 -5.21
CA ALA A 87 -10.46 14.11 -4.09
C ALA A 87 -11.86 13.52 -4.40
N HIS A 88 -12.33 13.66 -5.64
CA HIS A 88 -13.60 13.09 -6.12
C HIS A 88 -13.71 11.56 -6.05
N LEU A 89 -12.60 10.81 -6.06
CA LEU A 89 -12.57 9.34 -5.94
C LEU A 89 -12.31 8.85 -4.51
N GLN A 90 -11.98 9.75 -3.58
CA GLN A 90 -11.81 9.37 -2.18
C GLN A 90 -13.20 9.10 -1.61
N ARG A 91 -13.53 7.81 -1.41
CA ARG A 91 -14.67 7.43 -0.56
C ARG A 91 -14.37 7.99 0.83
N VAL A 92 -15.03 9.09 1.18
CA VAL A 92 -15.07 9.59 2.55
C VAL A 92 -15.75 8.51 3.38
N GLY A 93 -14.96 7.64 4.01
CA GLY A 93 -15.45 6.90 5.17
C GLY A 93 -15.77 7.92 6.26
N PRO A 94 -16.82 7.71 7.08
CA PRO A 94 -17.21 8.69 8.08
C PRO A 94 -16.02 8.96 9.01
N SER A 95 -15.51 10.20 8.97
CA SER A 95 -14.64 10.73 10.00
C SER A 95 -15.45 10.72 11.29
N LEU A 96 -15.22 9.75 12.17
CA LEU A 96 -15.69 9.83 13.55
C LEU A 96 -14.80 10.84 14.30
N CYS A 97 -14.95 12.11 13.96
CA CYS A 97 -14.59 13.22 14.83
C CYS A 97 -15.85 13.56 15.63
N THR A 98 -16.13 12.78 16.68
CA THR A 98 -17.09 13.22 17.70
C THR A 98 -16.38 14.29 18.53
N ALA A 99 -16.76 15.54 18.33
CA ALA A 99 -16.44 16.63 19.24
C ALA A 99 -17.05 16.29 20.61
N LEU A 100 -16.20 16.07 21.62
CA LEU A 100 -16.65 16.20 23.01
C LEU A 100 -16.48 17.68 23.38
N VAL A 101 -17.64 18.30 23.48
CA VAL A 101 -17.91 19.68 23.86
C VAL A 101 -17.36 19.95 25.25
N SER A 102 -16.65 21.08 25.38
CA SER A 102 -16.25 21.69 26.64
C SER A 102 -17.47 21.94 27.55
N LEU A 103 -17.36 21.52 28.81
CA LEU A 103 -18.01 22.18 29.94
C LEU A 103 -16.91 22.48 30.97
#